data_AF-A0A535FPI6-F1
#
_entry.id   AF-A0A535FPI6-F1
#
_cell.length_a   1.000
_cell.length_b   1.000
_cell.length_c   1.000
_cell.angle_alpha   90.00
_cell.angle_beta   90.00
_cell.angle_gamma   90.00
#
_symmetry.space_group_name_H-M   'P 1'
#
loop_
_entity.id
_entity.type
_entity.pdbx_description
1 polymer ?
#
loop_
_entity_poly.entity_id
_entity_poly.type
_entity_poly.pdbx_seq_one_letter_code
_entity_poly.pdbx_strand_id
1 'polypeptide(L)'
;MNEAWIVGAVRTPVGRHGGSLSAVRPDDLGALVLQALMERTGVPPAEVEDVYFGCANQAGEDNRNVARMSLLLAGFPVEVGGATVNRLCGSGLEAVANAARAVMLGEANVYIGGGVESMSRAPYALPKPEKGFATGHQTVYDTTLGWRFFNPRMEEMGYTDSLGMTAENLA
;
A
#
# COMPACT_ATOMS: atom_id res chain seq x y z
N MET A 1 -0.17 -3.78 -29.44
CA MET A 1 -0.06 -3.29 -28.04
C MET A 1 0.92 -2.14 -28.05
N ASN A 2 0.60 -1.06 -27.33
CA ASN A 2 1.57 0.01 -27.12
C ASN A 2 2.73 -0.51 -26.27
N GLU A 3 3.89 0.11 -26.35
CA GLU A 3 4.99 -0.16 -25.43
C GLU A 3 4.86 0.71 -24.18
N ALA A 4 5.07 0.14 -23.00
CA ALA A 4 5.07 0.88 -21.73
C ALA A 4 6.51 1.23 -21.32
N TRP A 5 6.80 2.52 -21.19
CA TRP A 5 8.14 3.04 -20.92
C TRP A 5 8.22 3.63 -19.50
N ILE A 6 9.26 3.29 -18.74
CA ILE A 6 9.51 3.91 -17.42
C ILE A 6 10.37 5.16 -17.63
N VAL A 7 9.76 6.33 -17.51
CA VAL A 7 10.41 7.63 -17.76
C VAL A 7 10.96 8.30 -16.50
N GLY A 8 10.64 7.79 -15.32
CA GLY A 8 11.12 8.32 -14.04
C GLY A 8 10.88 7.35 -12.89
N ALA A 9 11.72 7.44 -11.85
CA ALA A 9 11.58 6.66 -10.62
C ALA A 9 12.19 7.41 -9.44
N VAL A 10 11.50 7.44 -8.30
CA VAL A 10 11.97 8.03 -7.04
C VAL A 10 11.56 7.13 -5.88
N ARG A 11 12.18 7.33 -4.71
CA ARG A 11 11.79 6.71 -3.45
C ARG A 11 12.25 7.56 -2.27
N THR A 12 11.61 7.40 -1.13
CA THR A 12 12.15 7.90 0.14
C THR A 12 13.35 7.06 0.60
N PRO A 13 14.11 7.53 1.60
CA PRO A 13 14.89 6.63 2.46
C PRO A 13 13.99 5.57 3.10
N VAL A 14 14.55 4.42 3.47
CA VAL A 14 13.84 3.39 4.25
C VAL A 14 14.16 3.61 5.73
N GLY A 15 13.16 4.00 6.51
CA GLY A 15 13.29 4.18 7.96
C GLY A 15 13.23 2.86 8.72
N ARG A 16 13.94 2.77 9.85
CA ARG A 16 13.74 1.67 10.81
C ARG A 16 12.37 1.80 11.49
N HIS A 17 11.82 0.67 11.96
CA HIS A 17 10.62 0.68 12.80
C HIS A 17 10.84 1.56 14.05
N GLY A 18 9.91 2.49 14.33
CA GLY A 18 10.08 3.49 15.39
C GLY A 18 11.21 4.51 15.15
N GLY A 19 11.76 4.57 13.93
CA GLY A 19 12.93 5.36 13.60
C GLY A 19 12.62 6.68 12.89
N SER A 20 13.49 7.07 11.95
CA SER A 20 13.53 8.39 11.30
C SER A 20 12.24 8.82 10.59
N LEU A 21 11.41 7.89 10.13
CA LEU A 21 10.15 8.17 9.43
C LEU A 21 8.91 7.81 10.27
N SER A 22 9.08 7.40 11.53
CA SER A 22 7.95 6.95 12.38
C SER A 22 6.93 8.05 12.70
N ALA A 23 7.34 9.31 12.63
CA ALA A 23 6.48 10.47 12.81
C ALA A 23 5.71 10.87 11.54
N VAL A 24 6.06 10.31 10.37
CA VAL A 24 5.44 10.64 9.08
C VAL A 24 4.32 9.66 8.79
N ARG A 25 3.13 10.18 8.48
CA ARG A 25 1.98 9.35 8.11
C ARG A 25 2.19 8.70 6.74
N PRO A 26 1.64 7.51 6.47
CA PRO A 26 1.76 6.84 5.18
C PRO A 26 1.14 7.61 4.00
N ASP A 27 0.01 8.29 4.20
CA ASP A 27 -0.63 9.12 3.18
C ASP A 27 0.24 10.34 2.82
N ASP A 28 0.87 10.98 3.81
CA ASP A 28 1.85 12.06 3.58
C ASP A 28 3.14 11.54 2.92
N LEU A 29 3.62 10.36 3.32
CA LEU A 29 4.81 9.73 2.73
C LEU A 29 4.59 9.42 1.25
N GLY A 30 3.39 8.95 0.90
CA GLY A 30 2.96 8.76 -0.48
C GLY A 30 2.91 10.07 -1.25
N ALA A 31 2.33 11.12 -0.66
CA ALA A 31 2.26 12.44 -1.27
C ALA A 31 3.65 13.01 -1.59
N LEU A 32 4.60 12.90 -0.67
CA LEU A 32 5.99 13.33 -0.84
C LEU A 32 6.65 12.66 -2.06
N VAL A 33 6.44 11.34 -2.22
CA VAL A 33 7.00 10.59 -3.35
C VAL A 33 6.39 11.04 -4.67
N LEU A 34 5.08 11.30 -4.71
CA LEU A 34 4.40 11.79 -5.91
C LEU A 34 4.89 13.18 -6.32
N GLN A 35 5.02 14.11 -5.37
CA GLN A 35 5.56 15.44 -5.62
C GLN A 35 6.99 15.37 -6.19
N ALA A 36 7.86 14.59 -5.55
CA ALA A 36 9.24 14.39 -6.01
C ALA A 36 9.31 13.72 -7.40
N LEU A 37 8.37 12.82 -7.72
CA LEU A 37 8.32 12.19 -9.03
C LEU A 37 7.95 13.21 -10.11
N MET A 38 6.94 14.04 -9.88
CA MET A 38 6.50 15.06 -10.84
C MET A 38 7.56 16.13 -11.05
N GLU A 39 8.23 16.56 -9.97
CA GLU A 39 9.36 17.49 -10.07
C GLU A 39 10.51 16.88 -10.89
N ARG A 40 10.85 15.61 -10.66
CA ARG A 40 11.95 14.94 -11.37
C ARG A 40 11.66 14.70 -12.85
N THR A 41 10.42 14.37 -13.21
CA THR A 41 10.05 14.06 -14.60
C THR A 41 9.66 15.30 -15.40
N GLY A 42 9.24 16.37 -14.73
CA GLY A 42 8.67 17.57 -15.38
C GLY A 42 7.30 17.32 -16.02
N VAL A 43 6.68 16.17 -15.77
CA VAL A 43 5.35 15.84 -16.27
C VAL A 43 4.31 16.60 -15.45
N PRO A 44 3.38 17.36 -16.08
CA PRO A 44 2.30 18.02 -15.36
C PRO A 44 1.40 16.98 -14.67
N PRO A 45 1.03 17.15 -13.38
CA PRO A 45 0.15 16.21 -12.68
C PRO A 45 -1.19 15.95 -13.38
N ALA A 46 -1.68 16.92 -14.16
CA ALA A 46 -2.93 16.82 -14.93
C ALA A 46 -2.86 15.84 -16.11
N GLU A 47 -1.67 15.44 -16.55
CA GLU A 47 -1.49 14.45 -17.63
C GLU A 47 -1.59 13.01 -17.11
N VAL A 48 -1.54 12.80 -15.79
CA VAL A 48 -1.63 11.48 -15.18
C VAL A 48 -3.08 11.02 -15.17
N GLU A 49 -3.34 9.85 -15.75
CA GLU A 49 -4.69 9.27 -15.76
C GLU A 49 -5.03 8.62 -14.42
N ASP A 50 -4.16 7.74 -13.93
CA ASP A 50 -4.39 6.98 -12.69
C ASP A 50 -3.07 6.74 -11.93
N VAL A 51 -3.17 6.72 -10.60
CA VAL A 51 -2.11 6.38 -9.67
C VAL A 51 -2.41 5.04 -9.00
N TYR A 52 -1.65 4.02 -9.36
CA TYR A 52 -1.66 2.74 -8.68
C TYR A 52 -0.60 2.70 -7.57
N PHE A 53 -1.03 2.57 -6.32
CA PHE A 53 -0.13 2.33 -5.18
C PHE A 53 -0.36 0.97 -4.55
N GLY A 54 0.71 0.24 -4.31
CA GLY A 54 0.72 -0.94 -3.46
C GLY A 54 0.74 -0.58 -1.97
N CYS A 55 -0.14 -1.19 -1.17
CA CYS A 55 -0.13 -1.05 0.29
C CYS A 55 -0.70 -2.33 0.95
N ALA A 56 0.05 -2.94 1.87
CA ALA A 56 -0.33 -4.24 2.42
C ALA A 56 -1.32 -4.13 3.59
N ASN A 57 -1.24 -3.06 4.39
CA ASN A 57 -2.03 -2.91 5.61
C ASN A 57 -3.41 -2.26 5.38
N GLN A 58 -3.45 -0.96 5.07
CA GLN A 58 -4.69 -0.19 4.81
C GLN A 58 -5.70 -0.10 5.97
N ALA A 59 -5.32 -0.50 7.18
CA ALA A 59 -6.19 -0.35 8.36
C ALA A 59 -5.99 0.98 9.09
N GLY A 60 -4.87 1.68 8.84
CA GLY A 60 -4.44 2.85 9.61
C GLY A 60 -4.68 4.14 8.88
N GLU A 61 -3.71 5.03 8.93
CA GLU A 61 -3.71 6.31 8.22
C GLU A 61 -3.66 6.12 6.69
N ASP A 62 -3.35 4.91 6.24
CA ASP A 62 -3.37 4.41 4.85
C ASP A 62 -4.73 3.81 4.43
N ASN A 63 -5.80 4.00 5.22
CA ASN A 63 -7.12 3.47 4.93
C ASN A 63 -7.81 4.09 3.71
N ARG A 64 -8.82 3.39 3.20
CA ARG A 64 -9.79 3.89 2.21
C ARG A 64 -9.12 4.46 0.94
N ASN A 65 -8.21 3.70 0.35
CA ASN A 65 -7.50 3.99 -0.89
C ASN A 65 -6.39 5.07 -0.74
N VAL A 66 -5.25 4.67 -0.17
CA VAL A 66 -4.09 5.55 0.06
C VAL A 66 -3.52 6.15 -1.23
N ALA A 67 -3.67 5.50 -2.39
CA ALA A 67 -3.28 6.09 -3.67
C ALA A 67 -4.03 7.42 -3.93
N ARG A 68 -5.37 7.39 -3.76
CA ARG A 68 -6.22 8.57 -3.92
C ARG A 68 -5.96 9.61 -2.84
N MET A 69 -5.71 9.21 -1.59
CA MET A 69 -5.38 10.16 -0.53
C MET A 69 -4.05 10.86 -0.81
N SER A 70 -3.02 10.09 -1.20
CA SER A 70 -1.67 10.59 -1.46
C SER A 70 -1.64 11.58 -2.62
N LEU A 71 -2.32 11.28 -3.74
CA LEU A 71 -2.30 12.18 -4.90
C LEU A 71 -3.01 13.50 -4.62
N LEU A 72 -4.10 13.48 -3.83
CA LEU A 72 -4.81 14.70 -3.43
C LEU A 72 -3.94 15.55 -2.49
N LEU A 73 -3.29 14.92 -1.51
CA LEU A 73 -2.31 15.58 -0.63
C LEU A 73 -1.10 16.13 -1.42
N ALA A 74 -0.70 15.45 -2.50
CA ALA A 74 0.35 15.88 -3.40
C ALA A 74 -0.04 17.06 -4.31
N GLY A 75 -1.33 17.45 -4.34
CA GLY A 75 -1.84 18.56 -5.15
C GLY A 75 -2.20 18.19 -6.59
N PHE A 76 -2.43 16.90 -6.88
CA PHE A 76 -2.93 16.48 -8.19
C PHE A 76 -4.37 16.98 -8.40
N PRO A 77 -4.79 17.24 -9.65
CA PRO A 77 -6.17 17.56 -9.97
C PRO A 77 -7.13 16.46 -9.51
N VAL A 78 -8.37 16.85 -9.18
CA VAL A 78 -9.37 15.93 -8.64
C VAL A 78 -9.82 14.89 -9.65
N GLU A 79 -9.63 15.16 -10.94
CA GLU A 79 -9.93 14.30 -12.08
C GLU A 79 -9.01 13.06 -12.15
N VAL A 80 -7.78 13.15 -11.62
CA VAL A 80 -6.80 12.04 -11.68
C VAL A 80 -7.25 10.85 -10.84
N GLY A 81 -7.34 9.67 -11.45
CA GLY A 81 -7.68 8.43 -10.77
C GLY A 81 -6.68 8.04 -9.68
N GLY A 82 -7.12 7.21 -8.74
CA GLY A 82 -6.21 6.54 -7.82
C GLY A 82 -6.79 5.22 -7.36
N ALA A 83 -5.98 4.15 -7.36
CA ALA A 83 -6.36 2.86 -6.81
C ALA A 83 -5.24 2.20 -6.00
N THR A 84 -5.61 1.65 -4.85
CA THR A 84 -4.69 0.93 -3.97
C THR A 84 -4.80 -0.56 -4.23
N VAL A 85 -3.67 -1.21 -4.49
CA VAL A 85 -3.59 -2.65 -4.77
C VAL A 85 -2.92 -3.38 -3.62
N ASN A 86 -3.35 -4.61 -3.35
CA ASN A 86 -2.78 -5.44 -2.29
C ASN A 86 -2.44 -6.83 -2.81
N ARG A 87 -1.13 -7.10 -2.91
CA ARG A 87 -0.51 -8.41 -3.08
C ARG A 87 0.59 -8.60 -2.03
N LEU A 88 0.31 -8.20 -0.79
CA LEU A 88 1.25 -8.23 0.35
C LEU A 88 2.61 -7.60 -0.04
N CYS A 89 3.72 -8.30 0.20
CA CYS A 89 5.08 -7.84 -0.12
C CYS A 89 5.28 -7.46 -1.59
N GLY A 90 4.47 -8.01 -2.50
CA GLY A 90 4.54 -7.75 -3.94
C GLY A 90 3.68 -6.57 -4.41
N SER A 91 2.97 -5.88 -3.52
CA SER A 91 1.96 -4.86 -3.90
C SER A 91 2.53 -3.74 -4.75
N GLY A 92 3.72 -3.22 -4.41
CA GLY A 92 4.34 -2.14 -5.17
C GLY A 92 4.67 -2.53 -6.61
N LEU A 93 5.09 -3.78 -6.83
CA LEU A 93 5.38 -4.28 -8.17
C LEU A 93 4.10 -4.62 -8.95
N GLU A 94 3.05 -5.10 -8.26
CA GLU A 94 1.73 -5.27 -8.89
C GLU A 94 1.17 -3.93 -9.39
N ALA A 95 1.39 -2.84 -8.64
CA ALA A 95 0.96 -1.52 -9.04
C ALA A 95 1.66 -1.05 -10.33
N VAL A 96 2.98 -1.27 -10.45
CA VAL A 96 3.73 -1.01 -11.68
C VAL A 96 3.22 -1.87 -12.84
N ALA A 97 2.92 -3.16 -12.57
CA ALA A 97 2.37 -4.05 -13.59
C ALA A 97 0.99 -3.58 -14.08
N ASN A 98 0.12 -3.09 -13.19
CA ASN A 98 -1.18 -2.53 -13.57
C ASN A 98 -1.06 -1.27 -14.42
N ALA A 99 -0.18 -0.33 -14.03
CA ALA A 99 0.11 0.85 -14.82
C ALA A 99 0.63 0.50 -16.22
N ALA A 100 1.57 -0.45 -16.32
CA ALA A 100 2.11 -0.90 -17.60
C ALA A 100 1.03 -1.54 -18.48
N ARG A 101 0.16 -2.40 -17.92
CA ARG A 101 -0.95 -3.02 -18.64
C ARG A 101 -1.89 -1.97 -19.22
N ALA A 102 -2.29 -0.96 -18.44
CA ALA A 102 -3.18 0.10 -18.88
C ALA A 102 -2.60 0.90 -20.07
N VAL A 103 -1.31 1.22 -20.04
CA VAL A 103 -0.60 1.85 -21.16
C VAL A 103 -0.58 0.95 -22.40
N MET A 104 -0.22 -0.33 -22.23
CA MET A 104 -0.14 -1.29 -23.34
C MET A 104 -1.49 -1.53 -24.03
N LEU A 105 -2.59 -1.42 -23.27
CA LEU A 105 -3.98 -1.48 -23.74
C LEU A 105 -4.46 -0.18 -24.39
N GLY A 106 -3.72 0.93 -24.23
CA GLY A 106 -4.06 2.22 -24.82
C GLY A 106 -5.19 2.96 -24.09
N GLU A 107 -5.39 2.68 -22.80
CA GLU A 107 -6.41 3.35 -21.98
C GLU A 107 -6.05 4.82 -21.72
N ALA A 108 -4.77 5.10 -21.45
CA ALA A 108 -4.20 6.45 -21.46
C ALA A 108 -2.66 6.40 -21.64
N ASN A 109 -2.02 7.57 -21.67
CA ASN A 109 -0.58 7.68 -21.98
C ASN A 109 0.33 7.72 -20.73
N VAL A 110 -0.18 8.21 -19.60
CA VAL A 110 0.62 8.42 -18.39
C VAL A 110 -0.08 7.83 -17.18
N TYR A 111 0.62 6.92 -16.51
CA TYR A 111 0.19 6.28 -15.27
C TYR A 111 1.34 6.32 -14.27
N ILE A 112 1.00 6.30 -12.97
CA ILE A 112 1.99 6.15 -11.91
C ILE A 112 1.78 4.77 -11.26
N GLY A 113 2.84 3.98 -11.19
CA GLY A 113 2.89 2.73 -10.42
C GLY A 113 3.91 2.84 -9.29
N GLY A 114 3.50 2.54 -8.05
CA GLY A 114 4.36 2.64 -6.89
C GLY A 114 3.76 1.98 -5.66
N GLY A 115 4.11 2.45 -4.46
CA GLY A 115 3.53 1.94 -3.24
C GLY A 115 4.01 2.68 -2.00
N VAL A 116 3.31 2.48 -0.90
CA VAL A 116 3.63 3.08 0.39
C VAL A 116 3.28 2.11 1.52
N GLU A 117 4.08 2.13 2.57
CA GLU A 117 3.87 1.33 3.77
C GLU A 117 4.42 2.07 4.99
N SER A 118 3.70 2.02 6.11
CA SER A 118 4.18 2.59 7.38
C SER A 118 3.95 1.61 8.52
N MET A 119 4.85 0.62 8.62
CA MET A 119 4.83 -0.35 9.71
C MET A 119 4.98 0.30 11.10
N SER A 120 5.64 1.46 11.20
CA SER A 120 5.76 2.17 12.49
C SER A 120 4.45 2.75 13.00
N ARG A 121 3.47 2.95 12.10
CA ARG A 121 2.18 3.58 12.39
C ARG A 121 1.01 2.65 12.08
N ALA A 122 1.28 1.37 11.89
CA ALA A 122 0.27 0.34 11.73
C ALA A 122 -0.59 0.30 13.02
N PRO A 123 -1.93 0.43 12.91
CA PRO A 123 -2.77 0.52 14.08
C PRO A 123 -2.99 -0.85 14.73
N TYR A 124 -3.69 -0.84 15.84
CA TYR A 124 -4.35 -2.03 16.35
C TYR A 124 -5.72 -2.24 15.70
N ALA A 125 -6.15 -3.50 15.58
CA ALA A 125 -7.47 -3.90 15.09
C ALA A 125 -8.21 -4.74 16.14
N LEU A 126 -9.49 -4.45 16.35
CA LEU A 126 -10.34 -5.12 17.34
C LEU A 126 -11.57 -5.75 16.65
N PRO A 127 -11.91 -7.02 16.95
CA PRO A 127 -13.16 -7.63 16.48
C PRO A 127 -14.39 -6.85 16.94
N LYS A 128 -15.41 -6.77 16.08
CA LYS A 128 -16.72 -6.29 16.53
C LYS A 128 -17.36 -7.35 17.45
N PRO A 129 -18.11 -6.93 18.48
CA PRO A 129 -18.92 -7.86 19.26
C PRO A 129 -19.93 -8.60 18.37
N GLU A 130 -20.07 -9.91 18.57
CA GLU A 130 -21.02 -10.74 17.79
C GLU A 130 -22.47 -10.58 18.25
N LYS A 131 -22.69 -10.10 19.48
CA LYS A 131 -24.01 -9.89 20.06
C LYS A 131 -24.00 -8.69 21.02
N GLY A 132 -25.20 -8.17 21.29
CA GLY A 132 -25.38 -7.16 22.35
C GLY A 132 -24.94 -7.68 23.71
N PHE A 133 -24.36 -6.79 24.54
CA PHE A 133 -23.88 -7.09 25.89
C PHE A 133 -22.93 -8.30 25.95
N ALA A 134 -21.99 -8.41 25.00
CA ALA A 134 -20.99 -9.46 24.99
C ALA A 134 -20.11 -9.41 26.26
N THR A 135 -19.79 -10.59 26.80
CA THR A 135 -18.96 -10.78 28.00
C THR A 135 -17.70 -11.58 27.63
N GLY A 136 -16.57 -11.28 28.29
CA GLY A 136 -15.31 -12.01 28.11
C GLY A 136 -14.18 -11.14 27.56
N HIS A 137 -12.95 -11.63 27.71
CA HIS A 137 -11.76 -10.93 27.22
C HIS A 137 -11.77 -10.84 25.69
N GLN A 138 -11.17 -9.78 25.16
CA GLN A 138 -11.05 -9.53 23.73
C GLN A 138 -9.58 -9.42 23.35
N THR A 139 -9.24 -9.92 22.17
CA THR A 139 -7.91 -9.79 21.59
C THR A 139 -7.87 -8.55 20.69
N VAL A 140 -6.86 -7.70 20.92
CA VAL A 140 -6.52 -6.58 20.06
C VAL A 140 -5.32 -7.00 19.21
N TYR A 141 -5.46 -6.98 17.89
CA TYR A 141 -4.43 -7.43 16.95
C TYR A 141 -3.52 -6.29 16.55
N ASP A 142 -2.21 -6.48 16.65
CA ASP A 142 -1.22 -5.61 16.05
C ASP A 142 -1.24 -5.80 14.52
N THR A 143 -1.41 -4.71 13.77
CA THR A 143 -1.43 -4.79 12.30
C THR A 143 -0.05 -4.62 11.65
N THR A 144 1.00 -4.36 12.44
CA THR A 144 2.38 -4.13 11.96
C THR A 144 2.88 -5.23 11.05
N LEU A 145 2.69 -6.50 11.42
CA LEU A 145 3.08 -7.65 10.60
C LEU A 145 2.33 -8.92 11.02
N GLY A 146 2.18 -9.85 10.09
CA GLY A 146 1.87 -11.25 10.40
C GLY A 146 0.38 -11.57 10.45
N TRP A 147 0.11 -12.82 10.82
CA TRP A 147 -1.23 -13.38 10.88
C TRP A 147 -2.06 -12.75 12.01
N ARG A 148 -3.32 -12.45 11.70
CA ARG A 148 -4.31 -11.87 12.60
C ARG A 148 -5.70 -12.28 12.15
N PHE A 149 -6.67 -12.29 13.06
CA PHE A 149 -8.03 -12.79 12.79
C PHE A 149 -8.02 -14.16 12.09
N PHE A 150 -7.35 -15.15 12.70
CA PHE A 150 -7.17 -16.48 12.13
C PHE A 150 -8.50 -17.09 11.68
N ASN A 151 -8.49 -17.65 10.47
CA ASN A 151 -9.53 -18.57 10.03
C ASN A 151 -9.12 -19.98 10.49
N PRO A 152 -9.92 -20.69 11.31
CA PRO A 152 -9.60 -22.03 11.77
C PRO A 152 -9.24 -23.00 10.65
N ARG A 153 -9.89 -22.88 9.48
CA ARG A 153 -9.58 -23.73 8.32
C ARG A 153 -8.18 -23.48 7.77
N MET A 154 -7.68 -22.23 7.80
CA MET A 154 -6.32 -21.91 7.35
C MET A 154 -5.28 -22.50 8.29
N GLU A 155 -5.56 -22.51 9.60
CA GLU A 155 -4.72 -23.10 10.62
C GLU A 155 -4.69 -24.64 10.51
N GLU A 156 -5.86 -25.27 10.35
CA GLU A 156 -5.97 -26.72 10.11
C GLU A 156 -5.21 -27.16 8.84
N MET A 157 -5.19 -26.31 7.81
CA MET A 157 -4.44 -26.54 6.57
C MET A 157 -2.93 -26.28 6.72
N GLY A 158 -2.47 -25.76 7.86
CA GLY A 158 -1.05 -25.46 8.12
C GLY A 158 -0.51 -24.24 7.36
N TYR A 159 -1.38 -23.33 6.90
CA TYR A 159 -0.97 -22.16 6.11
C TYR A 159 -0.79 -20.88 6.95
N THR A 160 -0.63 -21.02 8.26
CA THR A 160 -0.52 -19.89 9.21
C THR A 160 0.88 -19.71 9.78
N ASP A 161 1.88 -20.37 9.17
CA ASP A 161 3.28 -20.19 9.53
C ASP A 161 3.70 -18.73 9.40
N SER A 162 4.49 -18.27 10.37
CA SER A 162 5.11 -16.95 10.30
C SER A 162 6.14 -16.91 9.17
N LEU A 163 6.45 -15.71 8.65
CA LEU A 163 7.47 -15.55 7.62
C LEU A 163 8.83 -16.14 8.05
N GLY A 164 9.20 -16.00 9.32
CA GLY A 164 10.41 -16.59 9.87
C GLY A 164 10.41 -18.13 9.81
N MET A 165 9.29 -18.76 10.17
CA MET A 165 9.15 -20.22 10.05
C MET A 165 9.22 -20.68 8.59
N THR A 166 8.56 -19.97 7.67
CA THR A 166 8.65 -20.30 6.24
C THR A 166 10.07 -20.18 5.70
N ALA A 167 10.88 -19.27 6.26
CA ALA A 167 12.30 -19.15 5.91
C ALA A 167 13.13 -20.31 6.45
N GLU A 168 12.91 -20.73 7.70
CA GLU A 168 13.57 -21.91 8.27
C GLU A 168 13.23 -23.20 7.49
N ASN A 169 12.00 -23.34 7.00
CA ASN A 169 11.58 -24.48 6.18
C ASN A 169 12.31 -24.57 4.82
N LEU A 170 12.92 -23.48 4.35
CA LEU A 170 13.69 -23.44 3.10
C LEU A 170 15.20 -23.69 3.29
N ALA A 171 15.71 -23.54 4.52
CA ALA A 171 17.12 -23.65 4.86
C ALA A 171 17.61 -25.10 4.91
#